data_AF-A0A842MK88-F1
#
_entry.id   AF-A0A842MK88-F1
#
_cell.length_a   1.000
_cell.length_b   1.000
_cell.length_c   1.000
_cell.angle_alpha   90.00
_cell.angle_beta   90.00
_cell.angle_gamma   90.00
#
_symmetry.space_group_name_H-M   'P 1'
#
loop_
_entity.id
_entity.type
_entity.pdbx_description
1 polymer ?
#
loop_
_entity_poly.entity_id
_entity_poly.type
_entity_poly.pdbx_seq_one_letter_code
_entity_poly.pdbx_strand_id
1 'polypeptide(L)'
;MWLVALAMVLGAYAAVNTLGRFLPDMQYYFASVIAWAAVTAAIILMDRRMRMGNLASFRLNKRVILNALYLAALQLAALISTGFFMGFGRSPYSLVPLFIVVNTAFFGTSIVAFEFARAYLIKSCSKKRIFLGLVLVSLLFTAISFNFAAYTTAFEGTRFFEFFGGRVIPAFAINFAASYLALLGGPTSSLAYMFPIQAFQWLSPILPNPDWAVRGLVNAAIPALGMLFLNEGVRTGILVRYGLIRKTDLRKFPKKSSALPWVLVLIVAMTILWVPTGL
;
A
#
# COMPACT_ATOMS: atom_id res chain seq x y z
N MET A 1 12.09 -16.17 -14.22
CA MET A 1 11.34 -14.98 -14.71
C MET A 1 10.78 -14.09 -13.59
N TRP A 2 10.39 -14.61 -12.42
CA TRP A 2 10.09 -13.74 -11.26
C TRP A 2 11.30 -12.89 -10.83
N LEU A 3 12.51 -13.46 -10.89
CA LEU A 3 13.77 -12.74 -10.71
C LEU A 3 13.95 -11.55 -11.66
N VAL A 4 13.44 -11.66 -12.90
CA VAL A 4 13.54 -10.58 -13.89
C VAL A 4 12.61 -9.42 -13.50
N ALA A 5 11.38 -9.72 -13.08
CA ALA A 5 10.46 -8.68 -12.58
C ALA A 5 11.01 -8.01 -11.30
N LEU A 6 11.61 -8.80 -10.40
CA LEU A 6 12.30 -8.28 -9.22
C LEU A 6 13.45 -7.34 -9.61
N ALA A 7 14.32 -7.78 -10.52
CA ALA A 7 15.45 -6.99 -11.01
C ALA A 7 15.01 -5.71 -11.71
N MET A 8 13.93 -5.75 -12.50
CA MET A 8 13.36 -4.56 -13.14
C MET A 8 12.88 -3.52 -12.13
N VAL A 9 12.13 -3.95 -11.10
CA VAL A 9 11.63 -3.05 -10.05
C VAL A 9 12.78 -2.46 -9.24
N LEU A 10 13.72 -3.29 -8.80
CA LEU A 10 14.88 -2.83 -8.03
C LEU A 10 15.81 -1.94 -8.87
N GLY A 11 16.01 -2.27 -10.14
CA GLY A 11 16.80 -1.48 -11.07
C GLY A 11 16.17 -0.13 -11.36
N ALA A 12 14.86 -0.07 -11.62
CA ALA A 12 14.13 1.18 -11.78
C ALA A 12 14.13 2.02 -10.50
N TYR A 13 13.93 1.39 -9.34
CA TYR A 13 14.03 2.06 -8.05
C TYR A 13 15.42 2.66 -7.81
N ALA A 14 16.49 1.90 -8.06
CA ALA A 14 17.86 2.39 -7.94
C ALA A 14 18.13 3.54 -8.92
N ALA A 15 17.70 3.40 -10.18
CA ALA A 15 17.83 4.44 -11.20
C ALA A 15 17.09 5.72 -10.80
N VAL A 16 15.82 5.64 -10.39
CA VAL A 16 15.06 6.82 -9.95
C VAL A 16 15.73 7.48 -8.74
N ASN A 17 16.22 6.73 -7.76
CA ASN A 17 16.90 7.30 -6.60
C ASN A 17 18.25 7.97 -6.93
N THR A 18 18.93 7.55 -8.01
CA THR A 18 20.19 8.18 -8.44
C THR A 18 19.98 9.32 -9.44
N LEU A 19 18.95 9.24 -10.29
CA LEU A 19 18.62 10.25 -11.30
C LEU A 19 18.37 11.63 -10.67
N GLY A 20 17.79 11.68 -9.47
CA GLY A 20 17.58 12.94 -8.74
C GLY A 20 18.86 13.67 -8.33
N ARG A 21 20.04 13.03 -8.45
CA ARG A 21 21.34 13.68 -8.23
C ARG A 21 21.89 14.36 -9.49
N PHE A 22 21.42 13.96 -10.67
CA PHE A 22 21.99 14.36 -11.96
C PHE A 22 21.03 15.17 -12.82
N LEU A 23 19.73 14.94 -12.69
CA LEU A 23 18.71 15.62 -13.49
C LEU A 23 18.12 16.82 -12.72
N PRO A 24 17.98 17.99 -13.37
CA PRO A 24 17.21 19.12 -12.86
C PRO A 24 15.74 18.76 -12.67
N ASP A 25 15.07 19.48 -11.76
CA ASP A 25 13.72 19.19 -11.25
C ASP A 25 12.77 18.58 -12.27
N MET A 26 12.35 19.29 -13.31
CA MET A 26 11.35 18.77 -14.27
C MET A 26 11.82 17.54 -15.06
N GLN A 27 13.11 17.46 -15.39
CA GLN A 27 13.65 16.30 -16.13
C GLN A 27 13.57 15.03 -15.27
N TYR A 28 13.79 15.16 -13.96
CA TYR A 28 13.63 14.06 -13.01
C TYR A 28 12.19 13.53 -12.97
N TYR A 29 11.17 14.40 -13.00
CA TYR A 29 9.77 13.98 -13.03
C TYR A 29 9.48 13.14 -14.28
N PHE A 30 9.84 13.63 -15.47
CA PHE A 30 9.60 12.91 -16.72
C PHE A 30 10.38 11.59 -16.80
N ALA A 31 11.65 11.58 -16.40
CA ALA A 31 12.47 10.37 -16.40
C ALA A 31 11.88 9.30 -15.47
N SER A 32 11.37 9.70 -14.31
CA SER A 32 10.72 8.80 -13.36
C SER A 32 9.42 8.21 -13.91
N VAL A 33 8.60 9.04 -14.56
CA VAL A 33 7.36 8.59 -15.23
C VAL A 33 7.68 7.55 -16.31
N ILE A 34 8.69 7.82 -17.14
CA ILE A 34 9.11 6.90 -18.20
C ILE A 34 9.63 5.58 -17.61
N ALA A 35 10.47 5.64 -16.57
CA ALA A 35 11.02 4.45 -15.92
C ALA A 35 9.91 3.55 -15.35
N TRP A 36 8.95 4.11 -14.62
CA TRP A 36 7.86 3.34 -14.03
C TRP A 36 6.84 2.86 -15.07
N ALA A 37 6.56 3.65 -16.11
CA ALA A 37 5.75 3.21 -17.24
C ALA A 37 6.40 2.02 -17.98
N ALA A 38 7.72 2.05 -18.19
CA ALA A 38 8.46 0.95 -18.81
C ALA A 38 8.41 -0.33 -17.96
N VAL A 39 8.57 -0.23 -16.64
CA VAL A 39 8.40 -1.37 -15.72
C VAL A 39 7.00 -1.97 -15.83
N THR A 40 5.96 -1.12 -15.81
CA THR A 40 4.57 -1.56 -15.96
C THR A 40 4.36 -2.31 -17.27
N ALA A 41 4.81 -1.72 -18.39
CA ALA A 41 4.68 -2.32 -19.71
C ALA A 41 5.41 -3.67 -19.79
N ALA A 42 6.65 -3.75 -19.28
CA ALA A 42 7.44 -4.97 -19.25
C ALA A 42 6.73 -6.09 -18.46
N ILE A 43 6.15 -5.77 -17.30
CA ILE A 43 5.43 -6.74 -16.46
C ILE A 43 4.18 -7.26 -17.18
N ILE A 44 3.41 -6.38 -17.84
CA ILE A 44 2.24 -6.78 -18.63
C ILE A 44 2.64 -7.70 -19.79
N LEU A 45 3.72 -7.37 -20.50
CA LEU A 45 4.24 -8.19 -21.60
C LEU A 45 4.73 -9.57 -21.11
N MET A 46 5.43 -9.61 -19.98
CA MET A 46 5.90 -10.86 -19.36
C MET A 46 4.75 -11.77 -18.94
N ASP A 47 3.70 -11.20 -18.33
CA ASP A 47 2.52 -11.96 -17.94
C ASP A 47 1.77 -12.55 -19.15
N ARG A 48 1.61 -11.75 -20.22
CA ARG A 48 1.01 -12.22 -21.48
C ARG A 48 1.80 -13.37 -22.09
N ARG A 49 3.14 -13.26 -22.14
CA ARG A 49 4.02 -14.29 -22.71
C ARG A 49 3.91 -15.61 -21.97
N MET A 50 3.76 -15.59 -20.65
CA MET A 50 3.66 -16.80 -19.84
C MET A 50 2.26 -17.41 -19.75
N ARG A 51 1.26 -16.81 -20.41
CA ARG A 51 -0.14 -17.25 -20.37
C ARG A 51 -0.64 -17.51 -18.95
N MET A 52 -0.11 -16.81 -17.94
CA MET A 52 -0.47 -17.04 -16.55
C MET A 52 -1.88 -16.52 -16.21
N GLY A 53 -2.69 -16.15 -17.22
CA GLY A 53 -3.94 -15.41 -17.10
C GLY A 53 -3.65 -13.92 -17.03
N ASN A 54 -4.14 -13.15 -18.01
CA ASN A 54 -3.91 -11.72 -18.17
C ASN A 54 -4.01 -10.98 -16.81
N LEU A 55 -2.93 -10.36 -16.34
CA LEU A 55 -2.91 -9.51 -15.14
C LEU A 55 -3.94 -8.37 -15.28
N ALA A 56 -4.12 -7.88 -16.52
CA ALA A 56 -5.13 -6.90 -16.89
C ALA A 56 -6.55 -7.46 -16.96
N SER A 57 -6.72 -8.79 -17.11
CA SER A 57 -8.02 -9.47 -17.09
C SER A 57 -8.25 -10.24 -15.78
N PHE A 58 -7.43 -10.02 -14.75
CA PHE A 58 -7.69 -10.57 -13.43
C PHE A 58 -9.05 -10.04 -13.02
N ARG A 59 -10.00 -10.98 -12.92
CA ARG A 59 -11.44 -10.71 -12.81
C ARG A 59 -11.64 -9.58 -11.82
N LEU A 60 -12.14 -8.44 -12.30
CA LEU A 60 -12.57 -7.31 -11.49
C LEU A 60 -13.57 -7.83 -10.46
N ASN A 61 -13.06 -8.28 -9.32
CA ASN A 61 -13.90 -8.81 -8.27
C ASN A 61 -14.43 -7.57 -7.56
N LYS A 62 -15.56 -7.07 -8.06
CA LYS A 62 -16.20 -5.83 -7.60
C LYS A 62 -16.27 -5.78 -6.07
N ARG A 63 -16.50 -6.92 -5.41
CA ARG A 63 -16.53 -7.01 -3.94
C ARG A 63 -15.17 -6.76 -3.30
N VAL A 64 -14.09 -7.35 -3.81
CA VAL A 64 -12.73 -7.14 -3.27
C VAL A 64 -12.27 -5.70 -3.54
N ILE A 65 -12.57 -5.16 -4.72
CA ILE A 65 -12.28 -3.75 -5.05
C ILE A 65 -13.05 -2.81 -4.13
N LEU A 66 -14.35 -3.06 -3.90
CA LEU A 66 -15.16 -2.25 -3.01
C LEU A 66 -14.64 -2.33 -1.56
N ASN A 67 -14.24 -3.51 -1.10
CA ASN A 67 -13.65 -3.65 0.22
C ASN A 67 -12.28 -2.94 0.35
N ALA A 68 -11.47 -2.95 -0.71
CA ALA A 68 -10.22 -2.18 -0.77
C ALA A 68 -10.49 -0.66 -0.69
N LEU A 69 -11.52 -0.18 -1.38
CA LEU A 69 -11.96 1.22 -1.28
C LEU A 69 -12.47 1.55 0.12
N TYR A 70 -13.23 0.67 0.76
CA TYR A 70 -13.65 0.88 2.16
C TYR A 70 -12.46 0.94 3.10
N LEU A 71 -11.45 0.08 2.91
CA LEU A 71 -10.23 0.13 3.72
C LEU A 71 -9.45 1.44 3.50
N ALA A 72 -9.34 1.91 2.26
CA ALA A 72 -8.72 3.20 1.96
C ALA A 72 -9.51 4.37 2.57
N ALA A 73 -10.83 4.35 2.48
CA ALA A 73 -11.69 5.36 3.07
C ALA A 73 -11.54 5.38 4.61
N LEU A 74 -11.46 4.21 5.24
CA LEU A 74 -11.28 4.09 6.69
C LEU A 74 -9.88 4.58 7.12
N GLN A 75 -8.83 4.26 6.36
CA GLN A 75 -7.48 4.82 6.56
C GLN A 75 -7.49 6.35 6.48
N LEU A 76 -8.09 6.90 5.43
CA LEU A 76 -8.17 8.34 5.22
C LEU A 76 -8.99 9.02 6.30
N ALA A 77 -10.15 8.46 6.67
CA ALA A 77 -10.97 8.98 7.75
C ALA A 77 -10.19 9.00 9.07
N ALA A 78 -9.50 7.90 9.41
CA ALA A 78 -8.70 7.85 10.63
C ALA A 78 -7.55 8.86 10.62
N LEU A 79 -6.87 9.04 9.48
CA LEU A 79 -5.80 10.02 9.34
C LEU A 79 -6.34 11.45 9.44
N ILE A 80 -7.44 11.77 8.74
CA ILE A 80 -8.10 13.08 8.79
C ILE A 80 -8.56 13.40 10.21
N SER A 81 -9.11 12.41 10.92
CA SER A 81 -9.47 12.54 12.34
C SER A 81 -8.29 13.05 13.16
N THR A 82 -7.08 12.51 12.99
CA THR A 82 -5.90 13.03 13.72
C THR A 82 -5.63 14.52 13.46
N GLY A 83 -5.94 15.02 12.26
CA GLY A 83 -5.75 16.43 11.91
C GLY A 83 -6.72 17.36 12.63
N PHE A 84 -7.94 16.90 12.95
CA PHE A 84 -8.89 17.71 13.73
C PHE A 84 -8.41 17.98 15.16
N PHE A 85 -7.60 17.09 15.73
CA PHE A 85 -7.14 17.24 17.11
C PHE A 85 -5.69 17.72 17.22
N MET A 86 -4.81 17.33 16.29
CA MET A 86 -3.39 17.68 16.30
C MET A 86 -3.02 18.75 15.27
N GLY A 87 -4.01 19.25 14.52
CA GLY A 87 -3.85 20.28 13.51
C GLY A 87 -3.55 19.75 12.12
N PHE A 88 -3.78 20.64 11.15
CA PHE A 88 -3.48 20.43 9.74
C PHE A 88 -2.26 21.25 9.33
N GLY A 89 -1.38 20.66 8.52
CA GLY A 89 -0.31 21.34 7.81
C GLY A 89 -0.71 21.63 6.36
N ARG A 90 -0.03 22.59 5.73
CA ARG A 90 -0.14 22.80 4.28
C ARG A 90 0.57 21.69 3.53
N SER A 91 0.02 21.30 2.39
CA SER A 91 0.68 20.38 1.47
C SER A 91 1.98 20.97 0.95
N PRO A 92 3.07 20.18 0.86
CA PRO A 92 4.33 20.61 0.27
C PRO A 92 4.26 20.67 -1.27
N TYR A 93 3.18 20.19 -1.88
CA TYR A 93 3.03 20.09 -3.34
C TYR A 93 2.29 21.29 -3.92
N SER A 94 2.76 21.75 -5.09
CA SER A 94 2.06 22.80 -5.84
C SER A 94 0.74 22.27 -6.41
N LEU A 95 -0.34 23.01 -6.17
CA LEU A 95 -1.69 22.73 -6.65
C LEU A 95 -2.09 23.59 -7.87
N VAL A 96 -1.11 24.21 -8.53
CA VAL A 96 -1.35 24.84 -9.83
C VAL A 96 -1.74 23.74 -10.84
N PRO A 97 -2.75 23.94 -11.73
CA PRO A 97 -3.29 22.87 -12.58
C PRO A 97 -2.25 22.07 -13.36
N LEU A 98 -1.24 22.73 -13.92
CA LEU A 98 -0.14 22.05 -14.62
C LEU A 98 0.64 21.09 -13.69
N PHE A 99 0.96 21.54 -12.47
CA PHE A 99 1.68 20.74 -11.50
C PHE A 99 0.83 19.63 -10.90
N ILE A 100 -0.49 19.79 -10.81
CA ILE A 100 -1.41 18.68 -10.48
C ILE A 100 -1.26 17.56 -11.51
N VAL A 101 -1.24 17.89 -12.81
CA VAL A 101 -1.08 16.89 -13.88
C VAL A 101 0.28 16.21 -13.78
N VAL A 102 1.36 16.98 -13.59
CA VAL A 102 2.73 16.45 -13.47
C VAL A 102 2.87 15.55 -12.23
N ASN A 103 2.39 16.00 -11.06
CA ASN A 103 2.40 15.22 -9.83
C ASN A 103 1.58 13.94 -9.99
N THR A 104 0.39 14.04 -10.59
CA THR A 104 -0.48 12.88 -10.85
C THR A 104 0.18 11.86 -11.77
N ALA A 105 0.85 12.31 -12.83
CA ALA A 105 1.62 11.41 -13.68
C ALA A 105 2.77 10.74 -12.90
N PHE A 106 3.49 11.52 -12.10
CA PHE A 106 4.64 11.06 -11.33
C PHE A 106 4.27 10.00 -10.27
N PHE A 107 3.34 10.30 -9.36
CA PHE A 107 2.93 9.34 -8.35
C PHE A 107 2.06 8.22 -8.95
N GLY A 108 1.22 8.54 -9.95
CA GLY A 108 0.29 7.58 -10.54
C GLY A 108 1.01 6.47 -11.28
N THR A 109 2.03 6.79 -12.08
CA THR A 109 2.80 5.76 -12.80
C THR A 109 3.62 4.87 -11.87
N SER A 110 4.21 5.42 -10.79
CA SER A 110 4.95 4.62 -9.81
C SER A 110 4.06 3.65 -9.05
N ILE A 111 2.87 4.09 -8.60
CA ILE A 111 1.89 3.21 -7.95
C ILE A 111 1.46 2.10 -8.90
N VAL A 112 1.10 2.43 -10.15
CA VAL A 112 0.71 1.40 -11.14
C VAL A 112 1.84 0.38 -11.33
N ALA A 113 3.09 0.82 -11.46
CA ALA A 113 4.23 -0.09 -11.59
C ALA A 113 4.36 -1.01 -10.37
N PHE A 114 4.27 -0.45 -9.16
CA PHE A 114 4.36 -1.22 -7.93
C PHE A 114 3.24 -2.25 -7.79
N GLU A 115 2.00 -1.87 -8.07
CA GLU A 115 0.85 -2.76 -7.90
C GLU A 115 0.84 -3.90 -8.92
N PHE A 116 1.23 -3.62 -10.17
CA PHE A 116 1.38 -4.66 -11.19
C PHE A 116 2.53 -5.61 -10.87
N ALA A 117 3.68 -5.07 -10.45
CA ALA A 117 4.82 -5.88 -10.00
C ALA A 117 4.46 -6.77 -8.81
N ARG A 118 3.77 -6.21 -7.82
CA ARG A 118 3.31 -6.92 -6.63
C ARG A 118 2.41 -8.08 -6.98
N ALA A 119 1.38 -7.83 -7.79
CA ALA A 119 0.46 -8.88 -8.23
C ALA A 119 1.19 -10.00 -8.99
N TYR A 120 2.13 -9.63 -9.86
CA TYR A 120 2.92 -10.60 -10.63
C TYR A 120 3.86 -11.45 -9.74
N LEU A 121 4.55 -10.83 -8.79
CA LEU A 121 5.45 -11.53 -7.86
C LEU A 121 4.68 -12.51 -6.96
N ILE A 122 3.57 -12.07 -6.37
CA ILE A 122 2.71 -12.92 -5.52
C ILE A 122 2.16 -14.11 -6.30
N LYS A 123 1.71 -13.87 -7.54
CA LYS A 123 1.18 -14.91 -8.43
C LYS A 123 2.25 -15.93 -8.81
N SER A 124 3.52 -15.53 -8.84
CA SER A 124 4.66 -16.41 -9.11
C SER A 124 5.02 -17.30 -7.89
N CYS A 125 4.47 -17.02 -6.70
CA CYS A 125 4.70 -17.83 -5.51
C CYS A 125 3.92 -19.14 -5.55
N SER A 126 4.54 -20.22 -5.08
CA SER A 126 3.85 -21.50 -4.88
C SER A 126 2.79 -21.37 -3.79
N LYS A 127 1.63 -22.01 -3.99
CA LYS A 127 0.52 -22.05 -3.02
C LYS A 127 0.95 -22.53 -1.63
N LYS A 128 1.91 -23.46 -1.55
CA LYS A 128 2.43 -23.97 -0.26
C LYS A 128 3.21 -22.91 0.53
N ARG A 129 3.76 -21.91 -0.15
CA ARG A 129 4.59 -20.85 0.43
C ARG A 129 3.96 -19.46 0.24
N ILE A 130 2.65 -19.40 -0.02
CA ILE A 130 1.98 -18.14 -0.38
C ILE A 130 2.06 -17.11 0.74
N PHE A 131 1.97 -17.54 2.00
CA PHE A 131 2.10 -16.66 3.16
C PHE A 131 3.51 -16.07 3.26
N LEU A 132 4.54 -16.90 3.11
CA LEU A 132 5.93 -16.42 3.04
C LEU A 132 6.13 -15.47 1.85
N GLY A 133 5.54 -15.78 0.70
CA GLY A 133 5.53 -14.91 -0.47
C GLY A 133 4.90 -13.54 -0.20
N LEU A 134 3.74 -13.51 0.48
CA LEU A 134 3.10 -12.28 0.92
C LEU A 134 4.02 -11.45 1.81
N VAL A 135 4.62 -12.05 2.85
CA VAL A 135 5.52 -11.36 3.78
C VAL A 135 6.74 -10.79 3.03
N LEU A 136 7.41 -11.61 2.22
CA LEU A 136 8.62 -11.19 1.48
C LEU A 136 8.32 -10.08 0.46
N VAL A 137 7.21 -10.19 -0.28
CA VAL A 137 6.79 -9.15 -1.22
C VAL A 137 6.44 -7.87 -0.47
N SER A 138 5.77 -7.97 0.68
CA SER A 138 5.43 -6.78 1.50
C SER A 138 6.67 -6.09 2.05
N LEU A 139 7.65 -6.86 2.54
CA LEU A 139 8.95 -6.34 2.98
C LEU A 139 9.70 -5.67 1.83
N LEU A 140 9.71 -6.27 0.63
CA LEU A 140 10.31 -5.67 -0.55
C LEU A 140 9.70 -4.31 -0.86
N PHE A 141 8.36 -4.22 -0.96
CA PHE A 141 7.70 -2.95 -1.27
C PHE A 141 7.84 -1.92 -0.15
N THR A 142 7.94 -2.36 1.11
CA THR A 142 8.28 -1.48 2.24
C THR A 142 9.67 -0.91 2.11
N ALA A 143 10.66 -1.73 1.74
CA ALA A 143 12.05 -1.30 1.59
C ALA A 143 12.26 -0.30 0.44
N ILE A 144 11.44 -0.37 -0.61
CA ILE A 144 11.52 0.56 -1.75
C ILE A 144 10.52 1.72 -1.65
N SER A 145 9.77 1.83 -0.55
CA SER A 145 8.84 2.94 -0.31
C SER A 145 9.55 4.23 0.12
N PHE A 146 10.81 4.13 0.54
CA PHE A 146 11.62 5.25 1.03
C PHE A 146 12.82 5.46 0.10
N ASN A 147 13.37 6.67 0.05
CA ASN A 147 14.59 6.93 -0.69
C ASN A 147 15.84 6.49 0.11
N PHE A 148 16.99 6.37 -0.55
CA PHE A 148 18.24 6.00 0.13
C PHE A 148 18.64 6.98 1.24
N ALA A 149 18.36 8.28 1.06
CA ALA A 149 18.65 9.30 2.06
C ALA A 149 17.85 9.13 3.36
N ALA A 150 16.62 8.62 3.29
CA ALA A 150 15.80 8.37 4.47
C ALA A 150 16.41 7.27 5.35
N TYR A 151 17.06 6.28 4.74
CA TYR A 151 17.78 5.25 5.49
C TYR A 151 19.06 5.81 6.11
N THR A 152 19.89 6.52 5.35
CA THR A 152 21.15 7.07 5.90
C THR A 152 20.89 8.02 7.07
N THR A 153 19.94 8.95 6.91
CA THR A 153 19.54 9.89 7.98
C THR A 153 19.00 9.19 9.24
N ALA A 154 18.31 8.06 9.09
CA ALA A 154 17.79 7.29 10.23
C ALA A 154 18.88 6.58 11.03
N PHE A 155 19.95 6.11 10.36
CA PHE A 155 21.06 5.41 11.01
C PHE A 155 22.16 6.34 11.53
N GLU A 156 22.32 7.52 10.93
CA GLU A 156 23.33 8.52 11.36
C GLU A 156 22.87 9.36 12.56
N GLY A 157 21.56 9.49 12.81
CA GLY A 157 21.00 10.30 13.89
C GLY A 157 20.32 9.50 15.02
N THR A 158 19.86 10.20 16.05
CA THR A 158 19.06 9.63 17.16
C THR A 158 17.60 9.34 16.80
N ARG A 159 17.22 9.49 15.51
CA ARG A 159 15.84 9.34 15.01
C ARG A 159 15.49 7.92 14.57
N PHE A 160 16.26 6.93 15.00
CA PHE A 160 16.01 5.52 14.67
C PHE A 160 14.56 5.10 14.99
N PHE A 161 14.09 5.37 16.22
CA PHE A 161 12.74 5.00 16.64
C PHE A 161 11.65 5.75 15.88
N GLU A 162 11.86 7.03 15.59
CA GLU A 162 10.94 7.84 14.79
C GLU A 162 10.81 7.27 13.36
N PHE A 163 11.94 6.87 12.75
CA PHE A 163 11.94 6.29 11.42
C PHE A 163 11.28 4.91 11.39
N PHE A 164 11.68 3.99 12.27
CA PHE A 164 11.16 2.63 12.26
C PHE A 164 9.71 2.56 12.76
N GLY A 165 9.41 3.21 13.89
CA GLY A 165 8.08 3.23 14.49
C GLY A 165 7.09 4.12 13.74
N GLY A 166 7.52 5.30 13.29
CA GLY A 166 6.67 6.26 12.59
C GLY A 166 6.51 6.02 11.09
N ARG A 167 7.45 5.30 10.45
CA ARG A 167 7.44 5.10 8.99
C ARG A 167 7.54 3.65 8.53
N VAL A 168 8.55 2.88 8.98
CA VAL A 168 8.81 1.53 8.44
C VAL A 168 7.71 0.53 8.83
N ILE A 169 7.37 0.42 10.12
CA ILE A 169 6.32 -0.50 10.59
C ILE A 169 4.95 -0.18 9.94
N PRO A 170 4.51 1.09 9.90
CA PRO A 170 3.28 1.46 9.20
C PRO A 170 3.33 1.15 7.70
N ALA A 171 4.45 1.44 7.03
CA ALA A 171 4.62 1.11 5.63
C ALA A 171 4.55 -0.40 5.39
N PHE A 172 5.07 -1.23 6.30
CA PHE A 172 4.91 -2.68 6.24
C PHE A 172 3.44 -3.09 6.35
N ALA A 173 2.69 -2.55 7.30
CA ALA A 173 1.26 -2.87 7.45
C ALA A 173 0.45 -2.51 6.20
N ILE A 174 0.69 -1.32 5.62
CA ILE A 174 0.04 -0.87 4.38
C ILE A 174 0.42 -1.78 3.21
N ASN A 175 1.71 -2.07 3.01
CA ASN A 175 2.19 -2.92 1.92
C ASN A 175 1.75 -4.38 2.07
N PHE A 176 1.57 -4.86 3.31
CA PHE A 176 1.01 -6.17 3.60
C PHE A 176 -0.47 -6.23 3.24
N ALA A 177 -1.25 -5.21 3.58
CA ALA A 177 -2.66 -5.08 3.17
C ALA A 177 -2.81 -5.08 1.65
N ALA A 178 -1.97 -4.29 0.99
CA ALA A 178 -2.00 -4.15 -0.46
C ALA A 178 -1.55 -5.45 -1.16
N SER A 179 -0.53 -6.14 -0.65
CA SER A 179 -0.14 -7.49 -1.13
C SER A 179 -1.25 -8.50 -0.94
N TYR A 180 -1.94 -8.45 0.19
CA TYR A 180 -3.08 -9.32 0.44
C TYR A 180 -4.24 -9.04 -0.54
N LEU A 181 -4.57 -7.77 -0.78
CA LEU A 181 -5.55 -7.38 -1.78
C LEU A 181 -5.13 -7.78 -3.20
N ALA A 182 -3.84 -7.68 -3.53
CA ALA A 182 -3.30 -8.13 -4.81
C ALA A 182 -3.46 -9.64 -5.02
N LEU A 183 -3.29 -10.45 -3.96
CA LEU A 183 -3.56 -11.88 -3.99
C LEU A 183 -5.04 -12.19 -4.26
N LEU A 184 -5.95 -11.43 -3.64
CA LEU A 184 -7.39 -11.67 -3.71
C LEU A 184 -8.06 -11.21 -5.02
N GLY A 185 -7.63 -10.06 -5.55
CA GLY A 185 -8.29 -9.38 -6.67
C GLY A 185 -7.35 -8.92 -7.79
N GLY A 186 -6.04 -9.18 -7.68
CA GLY A 186 -5.04 -8.73 -8.64
C GLY A 186 -4.61 -7.28 -8.43
N PRO A 187 -3.92 -6.66 -9.41
CA PRO A 187 -3.37 -5.32 -9.24
C PRO A 187 -4.45 -4.26 -9.04
N THR A 188 -5.66 -4.46 -9.55
CA THR A 188 -6.77 -3.50 -9.47
C THR A 188 -7.32 -3.33 -8.05
N SER A 189 -7.44 -4.41 -7.26
CA SER A 189 -7.86 -4.31 -5.86
C SER A 189 -6.81 -3.63 -4.99
N SER A 190 -5.53 -3.91 -5.27
CA SER A 190 -4.44 -3.25 -4.56
C SER A 190 -4.34 -1.75 -4.91
N LEU A 191 -4.52 -1.41 -6.19
CA LEU A 191 -4.65 -0.03 -6.67
C LEU A 191 -5.82 0.70 -6.00
N ALA A 192 -6.96 0.04 -5.86
CA ALA A 192 -8.14 0.62 -5.22
C ALA A 192 -7.90 0.98 -3.74
N TYR A 193 -6.92 0.35 -3.10
CA TYR A 193 -6.49 0.72 -1.75
C TYR A 193 -5.40 1.81 -1.75
N MET A 194 -4.35 1.63 -2.55
CA MET A 194 -3.17 2.52 -2.52
C MET A 194 -3.39 3.86 -3.20
N PHE A 195 -4.15 3.89 -4.31
CA PHE A 195 -4.33 5.09 -5.10
C PHE A 195 -5.06 6.21 -4.34
N PRO A 196 -6.19 5.97 -3.63
CA PRO A 196 -6.84 7.04 -2.87
C PRO A 196 -5.95 7.62 -1.75
N ILE A 197 -5.18 6.77 -1.06
CA ILE A 197 -4.27 7.19 0.01
C ILE A 197 -3.19 8.13 -0.55
N GLN A 198 -2.59 7.76 -1.67
CA GLN A 198 -1.56 8.57 -2.31
C GLN A 198 -2.14 9.81 -2.98
N ALA A 199 -3.29 9.71 -3.64
CA ALA A 199 -3.97 10.86 -4.22
C ALA A 199 -4.28 11.91 -3.14
N PHE A 200 -4.75 11.49 -1.96
CA PHE A 200 -4.94 12.41 -0.84
C PHE A 200 -3.63 13.08 -0.41
N GLN A 201 -2.55 12.32 -0.28
CA GLN A 201 -1.24 12.86 0.11
C GLN A 201 -0.68 13.88 -0.89
N TRP A 202 -0.89 13.65 -2.19
CA TRP A 202 -0.30 14.48 -3.26
C TRP A 202 -1.21 15.63 -3.73
N LEU A 203 -2.53 15.49 -3.62
CA LEU A 203 -3.50 16.42 -4.20
C LEU A 203 -4.30 17.20 -3.17
N SER A 204 -4.27 16.82 -1.89
CA SER A 204 -4.95 17.60 -0.85
C SER A 204 -4.17 18.89 -0.54
N PRO A 205 -4.83 20.06 -0.40
CA PRO A 205 -4.18 21.31 0.04
C PRO A 205 -3.77 21.27 1.51
N ILE A 206 -4.49 20.50 2.33
CA ILE A 206 -4.27 20.37 3.76
C ILE A 206 -4.06 18.91 4.12
N LEU A 207 -3.07 18.65 4.96
CA LEU A 207 -2.71 17.29 5.39
C LEU A 207 -2.70 17.24 6.92
N PRO A 208 -3.20 16.16 7.53
CA PRO A 208 -3.07 15.96 8.98
C PRO A 208 -1.59 15.98 9.38
N ASN A 209 -1.28 16.71 10.45
CA ASN A 209 0.09 16.80 10.96
C ASN A 209 0.25 16.25 12.40
N PRO A 210 -0.16 14.99 12.66
CA PRO A 210 0.06 14.37 13.97
C PRO A 210 1.54 14.08 14.21
N ASP A 211 1.92 13.98 15.48
CA ASP A 211 3.23 13.49 15.90
C ASP A 211 3.54 12.12 15.30
N TRP A 212 4.83 11.84 15.10
CA TRP A 212 5.30 10.62 14.44
C TRP A 212 4.75 9.34 15.07
N ALA A 213 4.56 9.32 16.40
CA ALA A 213 4.05 8.17 17.14
C ALA A 213 2.59 7.90 16.81
N VAL A 214 1.74 8.94 16.85
CA VAL A 214 0.31 8.83 16.51
C VAL A 214 0.12 8.52 15.03
N ARG A 215 0.89 9.17 14.17
CA ARG A 215 0.93 8.89 12.73
C ARG A 215 1.27 7.42 12.47
N GLY A 216 2.29 6.91 13.15
CA GLY A 216 2.73 5.53 13.04
C GLY A 216 1.65 4.56 13.50
N LEU A 217 1.07 4.81 14.69
CA LEU A 217 0.03 3.97 15.26
C LEU A 217 -1.19 3.88 14.34
N VAL A 218 -1.74 5.02 13.88
CA VAL A 218 -2.91 5.05 13.00
C VAL A 218 -2.59 4.35 11.69
N ASN A 219 -1.44 4.65 11.08
CA ASN A 219 -1.09 4.05 9.79
C ASN A 219 -0.76 2.56 9.87
N ALA A 220 -0.38 2.03 11.03
CA ALA A 220 -0.15 0.60 11.23
C ALA A 220 -1.40 -0.17 11.66
N ALA A 221 -2.20 0.41 12.57
CA ALA A 221 -3.37 -0.25 13.15
C ALA A 221 -4.49 -0.43 12.13
N ILE A 222 -4.76 0.60 11.32
CA ILE A 222 -5.90 0.56 10.40
C ILE A 222 -5.75 -0.51 9.30
N PRO A 223 -4.61 -0.66 8.60
CA PRO A 223 -4.45 -1.74 7.64
C PRO A 223 -4.49 -3.12 8.31
N ALA A 224 -3.92 -3.24 9.52
CA ALA A 224 -3.91 -4.49 10.28
C ALA A 224 -5.33 -4.94 10.68
N LEU A 225 -6.12 -4.04 11.26
CA LEU A 225 -7.52 -4.29 11.61
C LEU A 225 -8.37 -4.51 10.35
N GLY A 226 -8.16 -3.67 9.33
CA GLY A 226 -8.79 -3.77 8.02
C GLY A 226 -8.69 -5.16 7.40
N MET A 227 -7.51 -5.78 7.48
CA MET A 227 -7.28 -7.13 6.96
C MET A 227 -8.08 -8.22 7.69
N LEU A 228 -8.32 -8.06 9.00
CA LEU A 228 -9.18 -8.98 9.74
C LEU A 228 -10.62 -8.96 9.17
N PHE A 229 -11.14 -7.78 8.83
CA PHE A 229 -12.48 -7.64 8.23
C PHE A 229 -12.56 -8.10 6.78
N LEU A 230 -11.50 -7.88 6.00
CA LEU A 230 -11.40 -8.41 4.63
C LEU A 230 -11.55 -9.93 4.60
N ASN A 231 -10.99 -10.62 5.60
CA ASN A 231 -11.07 -12.08 5.72
C ASN A 231 -12.49 -12.59 5.97
N GLU A 232 -13.33 -11.83 6.66
CA GLU A 232 -14.73 -12.19 6.90
C GLU A 232 -15.61 -12.02 5.66
N GLY A 233 -15.33 -11.00 4.84
CA GLY A 233 -16.09 -10.71 3.61
C GLY A 233 -15.69 -11.56 2.40
N VAL A 234 -14.47 -12.11 2.40
CA VAL A 234 -13.96 -12.96 1.32
C VAL A 234 -14.48 -14.38 1.51
N ARG A 235 -15.10 -14.96 0.45
CA ARG A 235 -15.51 -16.38 0.46
C ARG A 235 -14.33 -17.23 0.88
N THR A 236 -14.46 -17.98 1.97
CA THR A 236 -13.39 -18.84 2.53
C THR A 236 -12.85 -19.84 1.50
N GLY A 237 -13.63 -20.19 0.47
CA GLY A 237 -13.19 -20.96 -0.69
C GLY A 237 -12.06 -20.31 -1.52
N ILE A 238 -11.96 -18.99 -1.56
CA ILE A 238 -10.84 -18.25 -2.18
C ILE A 238 -9.58 -18.50 -1.36
N LEU A 239 -9.65 -18.33 -0.04
CA LEU A 239 -8.52 -18.52 0.88
C LEU A 239 -8.00 -19.96 0.85
N VAL A 240 -8.90 -20.95 0.76
CA VAL A 240 -8.54 -22.36 0.56
C VAL A 240 -7.92 -22.61 -0.82
N ARG A 241 -8.45 -22.00 -1.89
CA ARG A 241 -7.91 -22.16 -3.26
C ARG A 241 -6.45 -21.68 -3.36
N TYR A 242 -6.12 -20.64 -2.62
CA TYR A 242 -4.78 -20.07 -2.55
C TYR A 242 -3.88 -20.72 -1.49
N GLY A 243 -4.42 -21.60 -0.64
CA GLY A 243 -3.64 -22.35 0.37
C GLY A 243 -3.37 -21.57 1.66
N LEU A 244 -4.08 -20.46 1.89
CA LEU A 244 -3.96 -19.65 3.11
C LEU A 244 -4.65 -20.31 4.31
N ILE A 245 -5.68 -21.12 4.07
CA ILE A 245 -6.48 -21.80 5.09
C ILE A 245 -6.62 -23.27 4.69
N ARG A 246 -6.51 -24.20 5.63
CA ARG A 246 -6.78 -25.63 5.35
C ARG A 246 -8.27 -25.88 5.30
N LYS A 247 -8.72 -26.81 4.45
CA LYS A 247 -10.14 -27.22 4.37
C LYS A 247 -10.72 -27.64 5.73
N THR A 248 -9.89 -28.15 6.63
CA THR A 248 -10.25 -28.55 8.01
C THR A 248 -10.61 -27.37 8.90
N ASP A 249 -10.02 -26.20 8.65
CA ASP A 249 -10.22 -24.99 9.46
C ASP A 249 -11.51 -24.24 9.08
N LEU A 250 -12.13 -24.62 7.95
CA LEU A 250 -13.40 -24.03 7.48
C LEU A 250 -14.54 -24.12 8.50
N ARG A 251 -14.52 -25.13 9.38
CA ARG A 251 -15.53 -25.31 10.44
C ARG A 251 -15.39 -24.30 11.59
N LYS A 252 -14.23 -23.64 11.72
CA LYS A 252 -13.94 -22.66 12.77
C LYS A 252 -14.28 -21.23 12.40
N PHE A 253 -14.56 -20.95 11.11
CA PHE A 253 -14.92 -19.60 10.68
C PHE A 253 -16.40 -19.33 10.99
N PRO A 254 -16.72 -18.30 11.81
CA PRO A 254 -18.10 -17.99 12.17
C PRO A 254 -18.91 -17.57 10.94
N LYS A 255 -20.19 -17.97 10.90
CA LYS A 255 -21.12 -17.51 9.87
C LYS A 255 -21.41 -16.02 10.07
N LYS A 256 -21.03 -15.22 9.06
CA LYS A 256 -21.44 -13.84 8.78
C LYS A 256 -21.62 -12.96 10.03
N SER A 257 -20.50 -12.47 10.56
CA SER A 257 -20.52 -11.37 11.53
C SER A 257 -20.93 -10.07 10.81
N SER A 258 -21.87 -9.32 11.40
CA SER A 258 -22.24 -7.99 10.91
C SER A 258 -21.08 -7.04 11.20
N ALA A 259 -20.64 -6.22 10.24
CA ALA A 259 -19.53 -5.28 10.43
C ALA A 259 -19.82 -4.16 11.46
N LEU A 260 -21.08 -4.00 11.89
CA LEU A 260 -21.57 -2.89 12.72
C LEU A 260 -20.95 -2.80 14.13
N PRO A 261 -20.83 -3.89 14.92
CA PRO A 261 -20.21 -3.86 16.24
C PRO A 261 -18.71 -3.52 16.16
N TRP A 262 -18.05 -3.82 15.05
CA TRP A 262 -16.62 -3.58 14.89
C TRP A 262 -16.29 -2.16 14.41
N VAL A 263 -17.17 -1.54 13.61
CA VAL A 263 -17.12 -0.09 13.36
C VAL A 263 -17.30 0.65 14.69
N LEU A 264 -18.21 0.18 15.55
CA LEU A 264 -18.36 0.66 16.92
C LEU A 264 -17.10 0.43 17.76
N VAL A 265 -16.47 -0.75 17.70
CA VAL A 265 -15.19 -1.01 18.40
C VAL A 265 -14.06 -0.13 17.85
N LEU A 266 -14.02 0.20 16.56
CA LEU A 266 -13.05 1.12 15.97
C LEU A 266 -13.28 2.55 16.46
N ILE A 267 -14.53 3.02 16.46
CA ILE A 267 -14.91 4.33 17.04
C ILE A 267 -14.54 4.35 18.52
N VAL A 268 -14.86 3.29 19.27
CA VAL A 268 -14.58 3.16 20.71
C VAL A 268 -13.08 3.07 20.97
N ALA A 269 -12.31 2.32 20.18
CA ALA A 269 -10.86 2.22 20.29
C ALA A 269 -10.19 3.56 19.96
N MET A 270 -10.71 4.29 18.97
CA MET A 270 -10.27 5.66 18.68
C MET A 270 -10.57 6.61 19.86
N THR A 271 -11.71 6.45 20.55
CA THR A 271 -11.99 7.23 21.77
C THR A 271 -11.19 6.77 23.01
N ILE A 272 -10.88 5.48 23.16
CA ILE A 272 -10.16 4.93 24.32
C ILE A 272 -8.66 5.22 24.24
N LEU A 273 -8.06 5.15 23.04
CA LEU A 273 -6.68 5.59 22.80
C LEU A 273 -6.49 7.09 23.13
N TRP A 274 -7.59 7.84 23.28
CA TRP A 274 -7.63 9.25 23.62
C TRP A 274 -7.66 9.55 25.12
N VAL A 275 -8.07 8.60 25.97
CA VAL A 275 -8.19 8.80 27.43
C VAL A 275 -6.84 9.13 28.11
N PRO A 276 -5.68 8.60 27.68
CA PRO A 276 -4.40 8.93 28.31
C PRO A 276 -3.78 10.27 27.89
N THR A 277 -4.28 10.94 26.85
CA THR A 277 -3.66 12.16 26.30
C THR A 277 -4.17 13.47 26.91
N GLY A 278 -5.12 13.41 27.86
CA GLY A 278 -5.40 14.51 28.79
C GLY A 278 -5.78 15.86 28.15
N LEU A 279 -6.80 15.87 27.29
CA LEU A 279 -7.59 17.06 26.95
C LEU A 279 -9.05 16.78 27.28
#